data_AF-A0A2T2T2Z4-F1
#
_entry.id   AF-A0A2T2T2Z4-F1
#
_cell.length_a   1.000
_cell.length_b   1.000
_cell.length_c   1.000
_cell.angle_alpha   90.00
_cell.angle_beta   90.00
_cell.angle_gamma   90.00
#
_symmetry.space_group_name_H-M   'P 1'
#
loop_
_entity.id
_entity.type
_entity.pdbx_description
1 polymer ?
#
loop_
_entity_poly.entity_id
_entity_poly.type
_entity_poly.pdbx_seq_one_letter_code
_entity_poly.pdbx_strand_id
1 'polypeptide(L)' 'MCGIVGYIGTEEARDLLLTGLKRLEYRGYDSAGVAIVDGNGLQVQKQEGKVDDLRNSLSSNGSAMAGTTGI' A
#
# COMPACT_ATOMS: atom_id res chain seq x y z
N MET A 1 -16.03 6.41 -0.95
CA MET A 1 -15.22 7.66 -0.91
C MET A 1 -13.79 7.27 -1.23
N CYS A 2 -12.89 8.17 -1.67
CA CYS A 2 -11.49 7.81 -1.97
C CYS A 2 -10.52 8.49 -1.00
N GLY A 3 -9.36 7.87 -0.77
CA GLY A 3 -8.25 8.40 0.02
C GLY A 3 -6.92 8.02 -0.63
N ILE A 4 -5.97 8.96 -0.59
CA ILE A 4 -4.64 8.80 -1.20
C ILE A 4 -3.60 9.13 -0.13
N VAL A 5 -2.56 8.31 -0.05
CA VAL A 5 -1.40 8.54 0.82
C VAL A 5 -0.16 8.37 -0.03
N GLY A 6 0.75 9.33 -0.02
CA GLY A 6 2.05 9.18 -0.66
C GLY A 6 3.17 9.18 0.37
N TYR A 7 4.26 8.51 0.07
CA TYR A 7 5.49 8.54 0.86
C TYR A 7 6.71 8.67 -0.05
N ILE A 8 7.65 9.53 0.37
CA ILE A 8 8.99 9.68 -0.21
C ILE A 8 9.94 9.83 0.98
N GLY A 9 10.93 8.93 1.10
CA GLY A 9 11.92 9.04 2.15
C GLY A 9 12.98 7.94 2.11
N THR A 10 13.44 7.53 3.29
CA THR A 10 14.53 6.54 3.48
C THR A 10 14.04 5.22 4.06
N GLU A 11 12.84 5.17 4.61
CA GLU A 11 12.24 3.97 5.20
C GLU A 11 11.46 3.19 4.13
N GLU A 12 11.15 1.92 4.41
CA GLU A 12 10.31 1.12 3.53
C GLU A 12 8.89 1.69 3.43
N ALA A 13 8.47 2.04 2.21
CA ALA A 13 7.22 2.73 1.94
C ALA A 13 6.00 1.86 2.29
N ARG A 14 6.11 0.53 2.14
CA ARG A 14 5.01 -0.42 2.30
C ARG A 14 4.20 -0.23 3.58
N ASP A 15 4.84 -0.30 4.73
CA ASP A 15 4.11 -0.24 6.01
C ASP A 15 3.61 1.17 6.33
N LEU A 16 4.32 2.20 5.87
CA LEU A 16 3.91 3.60 6.02
C LEU A 16 2.65 3.89 5.20
N LEU A 17 2.60 3.45 3.94
CA LEU A 17 1.44 3.58 3.07
C LEU A 17 0.24 2.81 3.62
N LEU A 18 0.42 1.55 4.02
CA LEU A 18 -0.66 0.74 4.62
C LEU A 18 -1.21 1.38 5.91
N THR A 19 -0.34 1.93 6.76
CA THR A 19 -0.75 2.63 7.98
C THR A 19 -1.52 3.91 7.66
N GLY A 20 -1.06 4.68 6.67
CA GLY A 20 -1.75 5.88 6.21
C GLY A 20 -3.13 5.56 5.63
N LEU A 21 -3.22 4.57 4.74
CA LEU A 21 -4.49 4.11 4.16
C LEU A 21 -5.47 3.66 5.23
N LYS A 22 -5.00 2.92 6.25
CA LYS A 22 -5.82 2.49 7.38
C LYS A 22 -6.40 3.68 8.16
N ARG A 23 -5.62 4.75 8.35
CA ARG A 23 -6.11 5.99 8.98
C ARG A 23 -7.17 6.71 8.14
N LEU A 24 -7.19 6.49 6.83
CA LEU A 24 -8.21 7.05 5.94
C LEU A 24 -9.45 6.14 5.80
N GLU A 25 -9.41 4.89 6.28
CA GLU A 25 -10.44 3.86 6.07
C GLU A 25 -11.82 4.21 6.65
N TYR A 26 -11.88 5.10 7.65
CA TYR A 26 -13.14 5.59 8.23
C TYR A 26 -14.09 6.24 7.21
N ARG A 27 -13.57 6.63 6.03
CA ARG A 27 -14.32 7.21 4.92
C ARG A 27 -15.12 6.20 4.10
N GLY A 28 -14.88 4.91 4.30
CA GLY A 28 -15.51 3.82 3.56
C GLY A 28 -14.85 3.57 2.21
N TYR A 29 -14.10 2.45 2.15
CA TYR A 29 -13.46 1.90 0.95
C TYR A 29 -14.00 0.49 0.69
N ASP A 30 -14.24 0.20 -0.58
CA ASP A 30 -14.59 -1.11 -1.15
C ASP A 30 -13.37 -1.81 -1.77
N SER A 31 -12.25 -1.10 -1.90
CA SER A 31 -10.98 -1.61 -2.39
C SER A 31 -9.80 -0.77 -1.89
N ALA A 32 -8.60 -1.35 -1.91
CA ALA A 32 -7.35 -0.67 -1.61
C ALA A 32 -6.23 -1.13 -2.55
N GLY A 33 -5.20 -0.29 -2.71
CA GLY A 33 -4.00 -0.65 -3.45
C GLY A 33 -2.82 0.18 -3.01
N VAL A 34 -1.62 -0.32 -3.35
CA VAL A 34 -0.35 0.38 -3.16
C VAL A 34 0.52 0.19 -4.40
N ALA A 35 1.29 1.21 -4.73
CA ALA A 35 2.30 1.20 -5.76
C ALA A 35 3.62 1.71 -5.19
N ILE A 36 4.69 0.91 -5.30
CA ILE A 36 6.01 1.23 -4.76
C ILE A 36 7.01 1.13 -5.89
N VAL A 37 7.84 2.15 -6.04
CA VAL A 37 8.95 2.14 -6.99
C VAL A 37 10.22 1.69 -6.29
N ASP A 38 10.92 0.76 -6.91
CA ASP A 38 12.27 0.36 -6.55
C ASP A 38 13.25 0.64 -7.71
N GLY A 39 14.52 0.26 -7.52
CA GLY A 39 15.55 0.44 -8.54
C GLY A 39 15.35 -0.39 -9.81
N ASN A 40 14.40 -1.32 -9.83
CA ASN A 40 14.10 -2.23 -10.95
C ASN A 40 12.77 -1.92 -11.64
N GLY A 41 11.89 -1.11 -11.03
CA GLY A 41 10.64 -0.66 -11.64
C GLY A 41 9.53 -0.34 -10.64
N LEU A 42 8.31 -0.29 -11.15
CA LEU A 42 7.11 -0.05 -10.36
C LEU A 42 6.42 -1.37 -10.01
N GLN A 43 6.26 -1.64 -8.72
CA GLN A 43 5.48 -2.75 -8.20
C GLN A 43 4.10 -2.24 -7.79
N VAL A 44 3.03 -2.94 -8.17
CA VAL A 44 1.64 -2.54 -7.87
C VAL A 44 0.87 -3.73 -7.32
N GLN A 45 0.23 -3.55 -6.16
CA GLN A 45 -0.70 -4.51 -5.59
C GLN A 45 -2.05 -3.84 -5.35
N LYS A 46 -3.13 -4.55 -5.71
CA LYS A 46 -4.51 -4.13 -5.48
C LYS A 46 -5.27 -5.27 -4.81
N GLN A 47 -6.29 -4.93 -4.03
CA GLN A 47 -7.14 -5.88 -3.34
C GLN A 47 -8.54 -5.29 -3.17
N GLU A 48 -9.56 -6.08 -3.48
CA GLU A 48 -10.94 -5.77 -3.12
C GLU A 48 -11.13 -5.97 -1.61
N GLY A 49 -11.98 -5.13 -1.00
CA GLY A 49 -12.21 -5.12 0.44
C GLY A 49 -11.45 -4.01 1.16
N LYS A 50 -11.14 -4.27 2.44
CA LYS A 50 -10.52 -3.32 3.36
C LYS A 50 -9.00 -3.30 3.22
N VAL A 51 -8.36 -2.33 3.85
CA VAL A 51 -6.89 -2.22 3.88
C VAL A 51 -6.24 -3.46 4.52
N ASP A 52 -6.93 -4.11 5.47
CA ASP A 52 -6.43 -5.35 6.09
C ASP A 52 -6.41 -6.52 5.11
N ASP A 53 -7.36 -6.58 4.16
CA ASP A 53 -7.37 -7.59 3.11
C ASP A 53 -6.14 -7.42 2.20
N LEU A 54 -5.80 -6.17 1.84
CA LEU A 54 -4.59 -5.85 1.08
C LEU A 54 -3.33 -6.28 1.84
N ARG A 55 -3.26 -5.99 3.14
CA ARG A 55 -2.12 -6.38 3.99
C ARG A 55 -1.96 -7.90 4.06
N ASN A 56 -3.07 -8.64 4.15
CA ASN A 56 -3.07 -10.10 4.14
C ASN A 56 -2.60 -10.65 2.78
N SER A 57 -3.10 -10.09 1.67
CA SER A 57 -2.70 -10.46 0.31
C SER A 57 -1.18 -10.28 0.08
N LEU A 58 -0.63 -9.16 0.55
CA LEU A 58 0.81 -8.87 0.49
C LEU A 58 1.68 -9.79 1.37
N SER A 59 1.11 -10.37 2.43
CA SER A 59 1.81 -11.31 3.30
C SER A 59 1.79 -12.72 2.72
N SER A 60 0.66 -13.13 2.14
CA SER A 60 0.45 -14.47 1.58
C SER A 60 1.20 -14.72 0.27
N ASN A 61 1.35 -13.69 -0.57
CA ASN A 61 2.00 -13.83 -1.88
C ASN A 61 3.53 -13.78 -1.82
N GLY A 62 4.13 -13.55 -0.64
CA GLY A 62 5.58 -13.38 -0.50
C GLY A 62 6.15 -12.18 -1.28
N SER A 63 5.28 -11.30 -1.78
CA SER A 63 5.66 -10.09 -2.52
C SER A 63 6.30 -9.10 -1.56
N ALA A 64 7.61 -9.19 -1.42
CA ALA A 64 8.43 -8.16 -0.79
C ALA A 64 8.43 -6.93 -1.70
N MET A 65 7.40 -6.10 -1.59
CA MET A 65 7.39 -4.78 -2.20
C MET A 65 8.37 -3.89 -1.42
N ALA A 66 9.62 -3.90 -1.86
CA ALA A 66 10.68 -3.07 -1.34
C ALA A 66 10.68 -1.71 -2.04
N GLY A 67 11.14 -0.67 -1.35
CA GLY A 67 11.33 0.66 -1.91
C GLY A 67 10.86 1.76 -0.97
N THR A 68 11.46 2.93 -1.11
CA THR A 68 11.27 4.05 -0.18
C THR A 68 10.36 5.15 -0.74
N THR A 69 9.76 4.93 -1.90
CA THR A 69 8.86 5.87 -2.56
C THR A 69 7.65 5.14 -3.11
N GLY A 70 6.44 5.65 -2.84
CA GLY A 70 5.20 5.03 -3.30
C GLY A 70 3.93 5.80 -2.93
N ILE A 71 2.80 5.22 -3.32
CA ILE A 71 1.43 5.75 -3.14
C ILE A 71 0.42 4.63 -2.88
#